data_AF-A0A0D0SBU5-F1
#
_entry.id   AF-A0A0D0SBU5-F1
#
_cell.length_a   1.000
_cell.length_b   1.000
_cell.length_c   1.000
_cell.angle_alpha   90.00
_cell.angle_beta   90.00
_cell.angle_gamma   90.00
#
_symmetry.space_group_name_H-M   'P 1'
#
loop_
_entity.id
_entity.type
_entity.pdbx_description
1 polymer ?
#
loop_
_entity_poly.entity_id
_entity_poly.type
_entity_poly.pdbx_seq_one_letter_code
_entity_poly.pdbx_strand_id
1 'polypeptide(L)' 'MIKAPLMRLVASEPNATYITINLGEIYITEDIKNKSFGLDGYLHEVLGKMRRVKEDA' A
#
# COMPACT_ATOMS: atom_id res chain seq x y z
N MET A 1 -16.53 2.61 -0.06
CA MET A 1 -15.44 3.16 -0.90
C MET A 1 -14.37 3.77 0.01
N ILE A 2 -13.23 3.09 0.22
CA ILE A 2 -12.22 3.50 1.23
C ILE A 2 -10.93 4.10 0.64
N LYS A 3 -10.60 3.81 -0.64
CA LYS A 3 -9.33 4.23 -1.27
C LYS A 3 -9.18 5.76 -1.28
N ALA A 4 -10.17 6.49 -1.77
CA ALA A 4 -10.09 7.94 -1.91
C ALA A 4 -9.99 8.71 -0.56
N PRO A 5 -10.74 8.34 0.50
CA PRO A 5 -10.48 8.92 1.83
C PRO A 5 -9.07 8.66 2.36
N LEU A 6 -8.52 7.45 2.20
CA LEU A 6 -7.18 7.12 2.69
C LEU A 6 -6.07 7.81 1.90
N MET A 7 -6.19 7.92 0.57
CA MET A 7 -5.23 8.67 -0.24
C MET A 7 -5.23 10.16 0.12
N ARG A 8 -6.42 10.75 0.40
CA ARG A 8 -6.54 12.14 0.87
C ARG A 8 -5.88 12.36 2.24
N LEU A 9 -6.09 11.44 3.19
CA LEU A 9 -5.42 11.46 4.48
C LEU A 9 -3.90 11.40 4.29
N VAL A 10 -3.43 10.48 3.46
CA VAL A 10 -2.00 10.36 3.19
C VAL A 10 -1.49 11.66 2.56
N ALA A 11 -2.15 12.25 1.57
CA ALA A 11 -1.77 13.54 1.00
C ALA A 11 -1.60 14.65 2.05
N SER A 12 -2.46 14.74 3.05
CA SER A 12 -2.40 15.78 4.10
C SER A 12 -1.37 15.50 5.21
N GLU A 13 -1.00 14.23 5.43
CA GLU A 13 -0.12 13.85 6.53
C GLU A 13 1.35 13.68 6.07
N PRO A 14 2.31 14.42 6.63
CA PRO A 14 3.71 14.39 6.19
C PRO A 14 4.40 13.04 6.47
N ASN A 15 4.00 12.35 7.53
CA ASN A 15 4.62 11.11 7.99
C ASN A 15 3.79 9.85 7.67
N ALA A 16 2.70 9.99 6.90
CA ALA A 16 1.87 8.85 6.51
C ALA A 16 2.39 8.19 5.22
N THR A 17 2.35 6.86 5.18
CA THR A 17 2.67 6.05 4.00
C THR A 17 1.41 5.29 3.56
N TYR A 18 1.10 5.32 2.27
CA TYR A 18 0.00 4.54 1.71
C TYR A 18 0.53 3.20 1.20
N ILE A 19 0.04 2.10 1.75
CA ILE A 19 0.35 0.75 1.24
C ILE A 19 -0.95 0.13 0.76
N THR A 20 -1.03 -0.24 -0.51
CA THR A 20 -2.19 -0.94 -1.08
C THR A 20 -1.79 -2.32 -1.55
N ILE A 21 -2.52 -3.34 -1.10
CA ILE A 21 -2.46 -4.70 -1.65
C ILE A 21 -3.74 -4.89 -2.45
N ASN A 22 -3.63 -5.12 -3.75
CA ASN A 22 -4.80 -5.32 -4.61
C ASN A 22 -4.43 -6.31 -5.72
N LEU A 23 -5.35 -7.21 -6.07
CA LEU A 23 -5.14 -8.13 -7.19
C LEU A 23 -5.46 -7.41 -8.50
N GLY A 24 -4.50 -7.36 -9.42
CA GLY A 24 -4.62 -6.69 -10.70
C GLY A 24 -4.27 -5.20 -10.61
N GLU A 25 -5.22 -4.32 -10.93
CA GLU A 25 -4.91 -2.90 -11.06
C GLU A 25 -4.59 -2.22 -9.72
N ILE A 26 -3.39 -1.65 -9.66
CA ILE A 26 -2.94 -0.77 -8.59
C ILE A 26 -3.19 0.67 -9.03
N TYR A 27 -4.02 1.35 -8.25
CA TYR A 27 -4.29 2.77 -8.43
C TYR A 27 -3.78 3.57 -7.23
N ILE A 28 -2.90 4.53 -7.52
CA ILE A 28 -2.31 5.50 -6.59
C ILE A 28 -2.27 6.84 -7.32
N THR A 29 -2.75 7.91 -6.69
CA THR A 29 -2.73 9.25 -7.28
C THR A 29 -1.30 9.82 -7.30
N GLU A 30 -1.00 10.65 -8.31
CA GLU A 30 0.36 11.14 -8.57
C GLU A 30 0.97 11.89 -7.38
N ASP A 31 0.15 12.68 -6.68
CA ASP A 31 0.51 13.54 -5.55
C ASP A 31 1.03 12.79 -4.32
N ILE A 32 0.78 11.48 -4.22
CA ILE A 32 1.27 10.64 -3.12
C ILE A 32 2.18 9.50 -3.59
N LYS A 33 2.50 9.39 -4.88
CA LYS A 33 3.29 8.26 -5.41
C LYS A 33 4.63 8.08 -4.71
N ASN A 34 5.31 9.17 -4.39
CA ASN A 34 6.61 9.16 -3.70
C ASN A 34 6.56 8.64 -2.26
N LYS A 35 5.37 8.52 -1.65
CA LYS A 35 5.15 8.00 -0.30
C LYS A 35 4.20 6.80 -0.27
N SER A 36 4.11 6.09 -1.39
CA SER A 36 3.18 4.98 -1.55
C SER A 36 3.83 3.73 -2.10
N PHE A 37 3.34 2.57 -1.66
CA PHE A 37 3.72 1.26 -2.17
C PHE A 37 2.48 0.53 -2.67
N GLY A 38 2.52 0.11 -3.94
CA GLY A 38 1.52 -0.76 -4.54
C GLY A 38 2.03 -2.18 -4.62
N LEU A 39 1.29 -3.12 -4.06
CA LEU A 39 1.64 -4.54 -4.05
C LEU A 39 0.55 -5.31 -4.77
N ASP A 40 0.93 -5.95 -5.88
CA ASP A 40 0.02 -6.77 -6.66
C ASP A 40 -0.03 -8.20 -6.12
N GLY A 41 -1.22 -8.79 -6.13
CA GLY A 41 -1.43 -10.18 -5.79
C GLY A 41 -2.49 -10.43 -4.72
N TYR A 42 -2.66 -11.70 -4.37
CA TYR A 42 -3.59 -12.11 -3.34
C TYR A 42 -3.09 -11.66 -1.96
N LEU A 43 -4.00 -11.10 -1.15
CA LEU A 43 -3.68 -10.59 0.19
C LEU A 43 -2.93 -11.61 1.06
N HIS A 44 -3.38 -12.87 1.07
CA HIS A 44 -2.77 -13.92 1.89
C HIS A 44 -1.34 -14.27 1.45
N GLU A 45 -1.05 -14.23 0.14
CA GLU A 45 0.29 -14.49 -0.38
C GLU A 45 1.25 -13.36 -0.04
N VAL A 46 0.83 -12.11 -0.24
CA VAL A 46 1.64 -10.92 0.05
C VAL A 46 1.96 -10.85 1.54
N LEU A 47 0.97 -11.02 2.41
CA LEU A 47 1.18 -11.05 3.86
C LEU A 47 2.04 -12.24 4.30
N GLY A 48 1.87 -13.40 3.66
CA GLY A 48 2.69 -14.58 3.91
C GLY A 48 4.18 -14.34 3.59
N LYS A 49 4.48 -13.67 2.47
CA LYS A 49 5.85 -13.27 2.09
C LYS A 49 6.43 -12.26 3.08
N MET A 50 5.66 -11.23 3.47
CA MET A 50 6.10 -10.24 4.46
C MET A 50 6.46 -10.86 5.80
N ARG A 51 5.66 -11.83 6.27
CA ARG A 51 5.93 -12.54 7.53
C ARG A 51 7.27 -13.27 7.48
N ARG A 52 7.54 -14.02 6.41
CA ARG A 52 8.81 -14.75 6.24
C ARG A 52 10.01 -13.81 6.25
N VAL A 53 9.95 -12.73 5.45
CA VAL A 53 11.04 -11.73 5.41
C VAL A 53 11.31 -11.13 6.78
N LYS A 54 10.28 -10.91 7.60
CA LYS A 54 10.45 -10.43 8.98
C LYS A 54 11.10 -11.47 9.90
N GLU A 55 10.77 -12.74 9.74
CA GLU A 55 11.30 -13.84 10.56
C GLU A 55 12.77 -14.15 10.22
N ASP A 56 13.19 -13.89 8.98
CA ASP A 56 14.54 -14.14 8.47
C ASP A 56 15.50 -12.94 8.69
N ALA A 57 15.03 -11.81 9.23
CA ALA A 57 15.78 -10.55 9.42
C ALA A 57 16.18 -10.32 10.88
#